data_AF-A0A1D2TT89-F1
#
_entry.id   AF-A0A1D2TT89-F1
#
_cell.length_a   1.000
_cell.length_b   1.000
_cell.length_c   1.000
_cell.angle_alpha   90.00
_cell.angle_beta   90.00
_cell.angle_gamma   90.00
#
_symmetry.space_group_name_H-M   'P 1'
#
loop_
_entity.id
_entity.type
_entity.pdbx_description
1 polymer ?
#
loop_
_entity_poly.entity_id
_entity_poly.type
_entity_poly.pdbx_seq_one_letter_code
_entity_poly.pdbx_strand_id
1 'polypeptide(L)'
;MGAWLILGALVELGERTRAFRASAAESWRRLTGLPRGAWGMTLAHLGLGVFVLGACFETGWKLEAAETLPVGGRLSLGEYSLVLDDIRGVEGPNYEAERGQLRAFKGERQICAPRPERRFYPAGGQTTSEVAICTRGIDHLYVVLGERREAAGQPVWLVRAYWNPWALLIFVGPGIMALGGVVSLSDRRLRLAAGRKREAVA
;
A
#
# COMPACT_ATOMS: atom_id res chain seq x y z
N MET A 1 -4.49 -17.55 -5.98
CA MET A 1 -5.66 -16.71 -6.34
C MET A 1 -5.28 -15.45 -7.12
N GLY A 2 -4.48 -14.52 -6.58
CA GLY A 2 -4.10 -13.29 -7.32
C GLY A 2 -3.44 -13.57 -8.68
N ALA A 3 -2.47 -14.49 -8.72
CA ALA A 3 -1.84 -14.92 -9.98
C ALA A 3 -2.85 -15.51 -10.99
N TRP A 4 -3.86 -16.23 -10.52
CA TRP A 4 -4.90 -16.81 -11.39
C TRP A 4 -5.75 -15.71 -12.05
N LEU A 5 -6.10 -14.65 -11.31
CA LEU A 5 -6.81 -13.49 -11.87
C LEU A 5 -5.97 -12.75 -12.92
N ILE A 6 -4.68 -12.55 -12.63
CA ILE A 6 -3.74 -11.89 -13.55
C ILE A 6 -3.62 -12.72 -14.85
N LEU A 7 -3.31 -14.01 -14.71
CA LEU A 7 -3.14 -14.91 -15.85
C LEU A 7 -4.45 -15.05 -16.64
N GLY A 8 -5.60 -15.17 -15.97
CA GLY A 8 -6.90 -15.21 -16.63
C GLY A 8 -7.17 -13.97 -17.48
N ALA A 9 -6.88 -12.77 -16.94
CA ALA A 9 -7.02 -11.52 -17.69
C ALA A 9 -6.08 -11.44 -18.90
N LEU A 10 -4.85 -11.96 -18.79
CA LEU A 10 -3.89 -12.02 -19.89
C LEU A 10 -4.28 -13.06 -20.94
N VAL A 11 -4.79 -14.23 -20.54
CA VAL A 11 -5.29 -15.27 -21.45
C VAL A 11 -6.47 -14.75 -22.25
N GLU A 12 -7.46 -14.13 -21.60
CA GLU A 12 -8.60 -13.51 -22.27
C GLU A 12 -8.16 -12.45 -23.31
N LEU A 13 -7.18 -11.60 -22.96
CA LEU A 13 -6.60 -10.63 -23.90
C LEU A 13 -5.88 -11.32 -25.07
N GLY A 14 -5.13 -12.39 -24.79
CA GLY A 14 -4.45 -13.20 -25.78
C GLY A 14 -5.43 -13.87 -26.76
N GLU A 15 -6.54 -14.42 -26.26
CA GLU A 15 -7.57 -15.04 -27.08
C GLU A 15 -8.26 -14.02 -28.00
N ARG A 16 -8.61 -12.84 -27.48
CA ARG A 16 -9.21 -11.74 -28.26
C ARG A 16 -8.29 -11.26 -29.39
N THR A 17 -6.99 -11.22 -29.13
CA THR A 17 -5.98 -10.80 -30.11
C THR A 17 -5.48 -11.94 -30.99
N ARG A 18 -5.93 -13.18 -30.73
CA ARG A 18 -5.39 -14.41 -31.34
C ARG A 18 -3.86 -14.47 -31.26
N ALA A 19 -3.30 -13.98 -30.16
CA ALA A 19 -1.87 -14.03 -29.91
C ALA A 19 -1.37 -15.47 -30.11
N PHE A 20 -0.24 -15.62 -30.80
CA PHE A 20 0.39 -16.91 -31.13
C PHE A 20 -0.40 -17.84 -32.08
N ARG A 21 -1.61 -17.45 -32.52
CA ARG A 21 -2.42 -18.20 -33.52
C ARG A 21 -2.56 -17.45 -34.85
N ALA A 22 -2.11 -16.20 -34.91
CA ALA A 22 -2.11 -15.37 -36.09
C ALA A 22 -0.72 -14.73 -36.29
N SER A 23 -0.49 -14.10 -37.45
CA SER A 23 0.73 -13.33 -37.68
C SER A 23 0.83 -12.16 -36.68
N ALA A 24 2.05 -11.74 -36.34
CA ALA A 24 2.26 -10.64 -35.40
C ALA A 24 1.55 -9.35 -35.83
N ALA A 25 1.50 -9.07 -37.13
CA ALA A 25 0.78 -7.92 -37.69
C ALA A 25 -0.74 -8.01 -37.48
N GLU A 26 -1.33 -9.20 -37.64
CA GLU A 26 -2.76 -9.43 -37.38
C GLU A 26 -3.09 -9.28 -35.90
N SER A 27 -2.27 -9.85 -35.01
CA SER A 27 -2.46 -9.73 -33.56
C SER A 27 -2.31 -8.28 -33.09
N TRP A 28 -1.36 -7.53 -33.63
CA TRP A 28 -1.19 -6.11 -33.33
C TRP A 28 -2.41 -5.29 -33.78
N ARG A 29 -2.89 -5.50 -35.02
CA ARG A 29 -4.09 -4.82 -35.53
C ARG A 29 -5.29 -5.06 -34.63
N ARG A 30 -5.49 -6.31 -34.18
CA ARG A 30 -6.57 -6.68 -33.26
C ARG A 30 -6.41 -6.02 -31.91
N LEU A 31 -5.21 -6.02 -31.33
CA LEU A 31 -4.90 -5.39 -30.04
C LEU A 31 -5.24 -3.89 -30.04
N THR A 32 -4.80 -3.16 -31.07
CA THR A 32 -5.11 -1.73 -31.22
C THR A 32 -6.57 -1.46 -31.57
N GLY A 33 -7.27 -2.45 -32.14
CA GLY A 33 -8.68 -2.37 -32.53
C GLY A 33 -9.68 -2.75 -31.43
N LEU A 34 -9.21 -3.18 -30.25
CA LEU A 34 -10.10 -3.55 -29.14
C LEU A 34 -10.90 -2.35 -28.63
N PRO A 35 -12.20 -2.54 -28.30
CA PRO A 35 -13.00 -1.49 -27.69
C PRO A 35 -12.40 -1.09 -26.34
N ARG A 36 -12.61 0.16 -25.92
CA ARG A 36 -12.02 0.66 -24.66
C ARG A 36 -12.63 -0.08 -23.46
N GLY A 37 -13.88 -0.53 -23.56
CA GLY A 37 -14.48 -1.43 -22.57
C GLY A 37 -13.72 -2.76 -22.37
N ALA A 38 -13.10 -3.32 -23.42
CA ALA A 38 -12.27 -4.52 -23.30
C ALA A 38 -11.00 -4.23 -22.48
N TRP A 39 -10.32 -3.12 -22.79
CA TRP A 39 -9.16 -2.66 -22.02
C TRP A 39 -9.52 -2.33 -20.57
N GLY A 40 -10.67 -1.68 -20.35
CA GLY A 40 -11.16 -1.38 -19.01
C GLY A 40 -11.39 -2.64 -18.18
N MET A 41 -12.02 -3.66 -18.76
CA MET A 41 -12.23 -4.95 -18.11
C MET A 41 -10.90 -5.69 -17.84
N THR A 42 -9.97 -5.73 -18.78
CA THR A 42 -8.64 -6.34 -18.56
C THR A 42 -7.88 -5.62 -17.44
N LEU A 43 -7.81 -4.28 -17.46
CA LEU A 43 -7.15 -3.51 -16.41
C LEU A 43 -7.81 -3.73 -15.05
N ALA A 44 -9.15 -3.76 -14.98
CA ALA A 44 -9.85 -4.04 -13.73
C ALA A 44 -9.48 -5.41 -13.13
N HIS A 45 -9.44 -6.47 -13.94
CA HIS A 45 -9.09 -7.81 -13.44
C HIS A 45 -7.60 -7.94 -13.10
N LEU A 46 -6.71 -7.32 -13.89
CA LEU A 46 -5.29 -7.22 -13.54
C LEU A 46 -5.09 -6.50 -12.20
N GLY A 47 -5.74 -5.34 -12.02
CA GLY A 47 -5.68 -4.57 -10.79
C GLY A 47 -6.21 -5.34 -9.58
N LEU A 48 -7.32 -6.07 -9.73
CA LEU A 48 -7.84 -6.95 -8.69
C LEU A 48 -6.85 -8.08 -8.35
N GLY A 49 -6.25 -8.70 -9.36
CA GLY A 49 -5.25 -9.74 -9.16
C GLY A 49 -4.01 -9.24 -8.41
N VAL A 50 -3.52 -8.04 -8.75
CA VAL A 50 -2.42 -7.36 -8.05
C VAL A 50 -2.80 -7.04 -6.59
N PHE A 51 -4.00 -6.49 -6.37
CA PHE A 51 -4.51 -6.22 -5.04
C PHE A 51 -4.57 -7.48 -4.17
N VAL A 52 -5.18 -8.56 -4.69
CA VAL A 52 -5.30 -9.85 -3.98
C VAL A 52 -3.92 -10.42 -3.66
N LEU A 53 -2.97 -10.31 -4.59
CA LEU A 53 -1.59 -10.74 -4.35
C LEU A 53 -0.95 -9.96 -3.20
N GLY A 54 -1.07 -8.63 -3.21
CA GLY A 54 -0.61 -7.77 -2.12
C GLY A 54 -1.26 -8.12 -0.78
N ALA A 55 -2.58 -8.25 -0.76
CA ALA A 55 -3.33 -8.57 0.45
C ALA A 55 -2.92 -9.92 1.05
N CYS A 56 -2.68 -10.95 0.23
CA CYS A 56 -2.20 -12.24 0.72
C CYS A 56 -0.84 -12.13 1.40
N PHE A 57 0.11 -11.38 0.83
CA PHE A 57 1.44 -11.18 1.41
C PHE A 57 1.37 -10.35 2.70
N GLU A 58 0.58 -9.27 2.67
CA GLU A 58 0.32 -8.40 3.81
C GLU A 58 -0.24 -9.16 5.01
N THR A 59 -1.12 -10.14 4.78
CA THR A 59 -1.70 -10.94 5.88
C THR A 59 -0.87 -12.16 6.27
N GLY A 60 -0.14 -12.76 5.32
CA GLY A 60 0.49 -14.07 5.49
C GLY A 60 1.98 -14.03 5.80
N TRP A 61 2.69 -12.97 5.39
CA TRP A 61 4.15 -12.87 5.48
C TRP A 61 4.65 -11.62 6.22
N LYS A 62 3.74 -10.87 6.86
CA LYS A 62 4.11 -9.75 7.72
C LYS A 62 4.96 -10.23 8.89
N LEU A 63 6.10 -9.57 9.12
CA LEU A 63 6.87 -9.74 10.34
C LEU A 63 6.48 -8.65 11.33
N GLU A 64 6.44 -9.01 12.60
CA GLU A 64 6.04 -8.13 13.70
C GLU A 64 7.01 -8.32 14.86
N ALA A 65 7.44 -7.21 15.47
CA ALA A 65 8.21 -7.22 16.69
C ALA A 65 7.82 -6.01 17.55
N ALA A 66 7.75 -6.21 18.86
CA ALA A 66 7.35 -5.20 19.82
C ALA A 66 8.14 -5.36 21.12
N GLU A 67 8.91 -4.35 21.50
CA GLU A 67 9.70 -4.37 22.74
C GLU A 67 9.69 -2.99 23.40
N THR A 68 9.89 -2.98 24.71
CA THR A 68 10.15 -1.76 25.48
C THR A 68 11.64 -1.46 25.47
N LEU A 69 12.03 -0.37 24.82
CA LEU A 69 13.43 0.02 24.64
C LEU A 69 13.76 1.26 25.46
N PRO A 70 14.91 1.31 26.16
CA PRO A 70 15.52 2.57 26.56
C PRO A 70 16.06 3.31 25.33
N VAL A 71 16.40 4.59 25.48
CA VAL A 71 17.20 5.30 24.47
C VAL A 71 18.56 4.60 24.32
N GLY A 72 18.99 4.37 23.07
CA GLY A 72 20.10 3.51 22.69
C GLY A 72 19.73 2.03 22.52
N GLY A 73 18.51 1.62 22.89
CA GLY A 73 18.03 0.26 22.77
C GLY A 73 17.80 -0.18 21.32
N ARG A 74 17.84 -1.49 21.09
CA ARG A 74 17.71 -2.11 19.77
C ARG A 74 16.57 -3.14 19.74
N LEU A 75 15.68 -3.02 18.77
CA LEU A 75 14.63 -3.99 18.44
C LEU A 75 15.05 -4.80 17.21
N SER A 76 14.95 -6.11 17.29
CA SER A 76 15.24 -7.00 16.15
C SER A 76 13.93 -7.46 15.49
N LEU A 77 13.88 -7.40 14.16
CA LEU A 77 12.72 -7.75 13.34
C LEU A 77 13.21 -8.60 12.16
N GLY A 78 13.35 -9.91 12.36
CA GLY A 78 13.94 -10.81 11.36
C GLY A 78 15.38 -10.39 11.00
N GLU A 79 15.63 -10.12 9.72
CA GLU A 79 16.93 -9.60 9.22
C GLU A 79 17.11 -8.08 9.41
N TYR A 80 16.08 -7.40 9.92
CA TYR A 80 16.08 -5.96 10.17
C TYR A 80 16.31 -5.66 11.64
N SER A 81 16.84 -4.48 11.92
CA SER A 81 16.95 -3.98 13.28
C SER A 81 16.66 -2.50 13.35
N LEU A 82 15.98 -2.09 14.41
CA LEU A 82 15.71 -0.69 14.72
C LEU A 82 16.47 -0.29 15.97
N VAL A 83 17.09 0.87 15.95
CA VAL A 83 17.74 1.47 17.11
C VAL A 83 16.98 2.72 17.48
N LEU A 84 16.57 2.85 18.74
CA LEU A 84 15.95 4.06 19.27
C LEU A 84 17.06 5.02 19.69
N ASP A 85 17.36 6.02 18.86
CA ASP A 85 18.49 6.93 19.10
C ASP A 85 18.15 8.03 20.10
N ASP A 86 16.93 8.56 20.07
CA ASP A 86 16.51 9.69 20.89
C ASP A 86 14.98 9.79 20.96
N ILE A 87 14.46 10.48 21.98
CA ILE A 87 13.05 10.87 22.07
C ILE A 87 12.96 12.36 22.40
N ARG A 88 12.22 13.09 21.56
CA ARG A 88 12.04 14.53 21.71
C ARG A 88 10.60 14.90 21.95
N GLY A 89 10.39 15.81 22.90
CA GLY A 89 9.14 16.56 22.99
C GLY A 89 8.99 17.49 21.79
N VAL A 90 7.81 17.51 21.19
CA VAL A 90 7.45 18.37 20.05
C VAL A 90 6.10 19.00 20.36
N GLU A 91 6.05 20.32 20.35
CA GLU A 91 4.79 21.07 20.44
C GLU A 91 4.20 21.22 19.03
N GLY A 92 2.97 20.74 18.86
CA GLY A 92 2.16 20.94 17.67
C GLY A 92 1.14 22.07 17.85
N PRO A 93 0.37 22.42 16.80
CA PRO A 93 -0.58 23.53 16.86
C PRO A 93 -1.69 23.35 17.91
N ASN A 94 -2.05 22.10 18.20
CA ASN A 94 -3.14 21.73 19.12
C ASN A 94 -2.85 20.41 19.87
N TYR A 95 -1.59 19.97 19.88
CA TYR A 95 -1.16 18.72 20.51
C TYR A 95 0.26 18.84 21.06
N GLU A 96 0.57 18.01 22.04
CA GLU A 96 1.93 17.76 22.52
C GLU A 96 2.35 16.38 22.05
N ALA A 97 3.59 16.21 21.59
CA ALA A 97 4.04 14.93 21.04
C ALA A 97 5.38 14.47 21.61
N GLU A 98 5.49 13.17 21.85
CA GLU A 98 6.79 12.50 21.97
C GLU A 98 7.14 11.93 20.60
N ARG A 99 8.22 12.44 19.98
CA ARG A 99 8.75 11.95 18.71
C ARG A 99 9.94 11.04 18.95
N GLY A 100 9.85 9.80 18.52
CA GLY A 100 10.98 8.87 18.49
C GLY A 100 11.87 9.17 17.29
N GLN A 101 13.19 9.20 17.51
CA GLN A 101 14.17 9.16 16.43
C GLN A 101 14.75 7.76 16.38
N LEU A 102 14.46 7.04 15.29
CA LEU A 102 14.98 5.70 15.10
C LEU A 102 15.79 5.61 13.82
N ARG A 103 16.74 4.67 13.80
CA ARG A 103 17.41 4.20 12.58
C ARG A 103 17.06 2.74 12.35
N ALA A 104 16.65 2.43 11.13
CA ALA A 104 16.37 1.07 10.70
C ALA A 104 17.49 0.57 9.78
N PHE A 105 17.96 -0.65 10.05
CA PHE A 105 19.06 -1.30 9.34
C PHE A 105 18.62 -2.64 8.77
N LYS A 106 19.24 -3.04 7.66
CA LYS A 106 19.24 -4.40 7.12
C LYS A 106 20.70 -4.86 7.10
N GLY A 107 21.06 -5.76 8.00
CA GLY A 107 22.47 -6.01 8.31
C GLY A 107 23.17 -4.72 8.78
N GLU A 108 24.25 -4.33 8.11
CA GLU A 108 25.01 -3.10 8.43
C GLU A 108 24.52 -1.85 7.68
N ARG A 109 23.67 -2.02 6.66
CA ARG A 109 23.20 -0.90 5.84
C ARG A 109 21.98 -0.26 6.47
N GLN A 110 22.06 1.04 6.76
CA GLN A 110 20.89 1.83 7.13
C GLN A 110 19.93 1.94 5.93
N ILE A 111 18.68 1.56 6.14
CA ILE A 111 17.63 1.57 5.10
C ILE A 111 16.60 2.69 5.29
N CYS A 112 16.43 3.17 6.52
CA CYS A 112 15.50 4.26 6.84
C CYS A 112 15.86 4.93 8.18
N ALA A 113 15.30 6.11 8.42
CA ALA A 113 15.31 6.79 9.72
C ALA A 113 13.87 7.19 10.13
N PRO A 114 13.06 6.22 10.61
CA PRO A 114 11.66 6.48 10.95
C PRO A 114 11.53 7.41 12.17
N ARG A 115 10.52 8.30 12.11
CA ARG A 115 10.24 9.29 13.17
C ARG A 115 8.78 9.20 13.65
N PRO A 116 8.37 8.11 14.32
CA PRO A 116 7.01 7.97 14.82
C PRO A 116 6.74 8.95 15.95
N GLU A 117 5.48 9.29 16.16
CA GLU A 117 5.06 10.20 17.23
C GLU A 117 3.95 9.59 18.08
N ARG A 118 3.93 9.95 19.36
CA ARG A 118 2.79 9.78 20.24
C ARG A 118 2.26 11.16 20.57
N ARG A 119 1.06 11.50 20.11
CA ARG A 119 0.44 12.83 20.23
C ARG A 119 -0.65 12.82 21.28
N PHE A 120 -0.55 13.69 22.27
CA PHE A 120 -1.56 14.01 23.25
C PHE A 120 -2.29 15.29 22.85
N TYR A 121 -3.63 15.27 22.87
CA TYR A 121 -4.46 16.43 22.57
C TYR A 121 -5.15 16.92 23.84
N PRO A 122 -4.66 18.00 24.49
CA PRO A 122 -5.15 18.44 25.79
C PRO A 122 -6.65 18.78 25.80
N ALA A 123 -7.16 19.39 24.72
CA ALA A 123 -8.56 19.79 24.62
C ALA A 123 -9.55 18.62 24.67
N GLY A 124 -9.13 17.43 24.21
CA GLY A 124 -9.97 16.22 24.18
C GLY A 124 -9.54 15.13 25.16
N GLY A 125 -8.38 15.28 25.84
CA GLY A 125 -7.81 14.26 26.71
C GLY A 125 -7.41 12.96 25.99
N GLN A 126 -7.32 12.97 24.66
CA GLN A 126 -7.01 11.78 23.86
C GLN A 126 -5.52 11.69 23.53
N THR A 127 -4.99 10.47 23.52
CA THR A 127 -3.66 10.16 23.00
C THR A 127 -3.80 9.35 21.72
N THR A 128 -3.04 9.71 20.69
CA THR A 128 -2.99 9.03 19.39
C THR A 128 -1.54 8.75 19.02
N SER A 129 -1.31 7.81 18.10
CA SER A 129 0.03 7.54 17.57
C SER A 129 0.09 7.87 16.08
N GLU A 130 1.10 8.62 15.69
CA GLU A 130 1.48 8.83 14.31
C GLU A 130 2.52 7.77 13.92
N VAL A 131 2.18 6.94 12.95
CA VAL A 131 3.04 5.86 12.47
C VAL A 131 4.07 6.42 11.51
N ALA A 132 5.35 6.06 11.70
CA ALA A 132 6.35 6.31 10.67
C ALA A 132 6.34 5.17 9.65
N ILE A 133 6.24 5.54 8.37
CA ILE A 133 6.23 4.60 7.25
C ILE A 133 7.48 4.81 6.41
N CYS A 134 8.23 3.75 6.20
CA CYS A 134 9.39 3.72 5.31
C CYS A 134 9.09 2.81 4.12
N THR A 135 8.85 3.40 2.94
CA THR A 135 8.64 2.63 1.70
C THR A 135 9.96 2.19 1.10
N ARG A 136 10.13 0.88 0.90
CA ARG A 136 11.33 0.21 0.37
C ARG A 136 10.93 -0.62 -0.86
N GLY A 137 11.00 -0.01 -2.04
CA GLY A 137 10.50 -0.66 -3.26
C GLY A 137 8.99 -0.86 -3.16
N ILE A 138 8.55 -2.11 -3.09
CA ILE A 138 7.13 -2.48 -2.90
C ILE A 138 6.78 -2.88 -1.46
N ASP A 139 7.79 -2.93 -0.58
CA ASP A 139 7.64 -3.30 0.83
C ASP A 139 7.54 -2.05 1.70
N HIS A 140 6.85 -2.15 2.84
CA HIS A 140 6.76 -1.08 3.82
C HIS A 140 7.31 -1.54 5.17
N LEU A 141 8.04 -0.65 5.84
CA LEU A 141 8.36 -0.76 7.26
C LEU A 141 7.53 0.26 8.03
N TYR A 142 6.65 -0.23 8.90
CA TYR A 142 5.86 0.59 9.80
C TYR A 142 6.49 0.58 11.18
N VAL A 143 6.59 1.75 11.80
CA VAL A 143 7.12 1.90 13.16
C VAL A 143 6.15 2.74 13.96
N VAL A 144 5.79 2.25 15.13
CA VAL A 144 4.88 2.91 16.06
C VAL A 144 5.58 3.12 17.39
N LEU A 145 5.49 4.35 17.91
CA LEU A 145 5.90 4.67 19.26
C LEU A 145 4.69 4.58 20.19
N GLY A 146 4.82 3.74 21.20
CA GLY A 146 3.85 3.53 22.26
C GLY A 146 4.20 4.34 23.51
N GLU A 147 3.61 3.92 24.63
CA GLU A 147 3.73 4.63 25.89
C GLU A 147 5.12 4.55 26.49
N ARG A 148 5.50 5.64 27.16
CA ARG A 148 6.61 5.68 28.10
C ARG A 148 6.27 4.87 29.35
N ARG A 149 7.21 4.05 29.81
CA ARG A 149 7.17 3.28 31.05
C ARG A 149 8.48 3.47 31.81
N GLU A 150 8.53 2.97 33.03
CA GLU A 150 9.77 2.84 33.78
C GLU A 150 10.13 1.37 33.95
N ALA A 151 11.38 1.03 33.66
CA ALA A 151 11.93 -0.29 33.89
C ALA A 151 13.35 -0.12 34.44
N ALA A 152 13.65 -0.79 35.56
CA ALA A 152 14.96 -0.72 36.21
C ALA A 152 15.45 0.72 36.50
N GLY A 153 14.54 1.63 36.87
CA GLY A 153 14.88 3.01 37.23
C GLY A 153 15.21 3.95 36.06
N GLN A 154 14.95 3.52 34.82
CA GLN A 154 15.14 4.35 33.62
C GLN A 154 13.87 4.39 32.76
N PRO A 155 13.64 5.48 32.01
CA PRO A 155 12.51 5.56 31.09
C PRO A 155 12.73 4.65 29.88
N VAL A 156 11.70 3.88 29.54
CA VAL A 156 11.66 2.99 28.38
C VAL A 156 10.38 3.25 27.59
N TRP A 157 10.40 3.00 26.28
CA TRP A 157 9.25 3.22 25.41
C TRP A 157 8.93 1.96 24.64
N LEU A 158 7.65 1.64 24.54
CA LEU A 158 7.19 0.55 23.70
C LEU A 158 7.38 0.93 22.23
N VAL A 159 8.23 0.22 21.50
CA VAL A 159 8.40 0.37 20.05
C VAL A 159 7.82 -0.86 19.38
N ARG A 160 6.89 -0.65 18.44
CA ARG A 160 6.36 -1.71 17.59
C ARG A 160 6.82 -1.49 16.16
N ALA A 161 7.34 -2.52 15.52
CA ALA A 161 7.74 -2.47 14.14
C ALA A 161 7.09 -3.60 13.35
N TYR A 162 6.68 -3.29 12.12
CA TYR A 162 6.09 -4.23 11.20
C TYR A 162 6.80 -4.15 9.86
N TRP A 163 7.26 -5.29 9.36
CA TRP A 163 7.77 -5.41 7.99
C TRP A 163 6.70 -6.07 7.14
N ASN A 164 6.21 -5.31 6.17
CA ASN A 164 5.02 -5.61 5.40
C ASN A 164 5.44 -5.80 3.94
N PRO A 165 5.73 -7.05 3.53
CA PRO A 165 6.18 -7.33 2.18
C PRO A 165 5.06 -7.06 1.19
N TRP A 166 5.40 -6.43 0.07
CA TRP A 166 4.51 -6.14 -1.06
C TRP A 166 3.28 -5.29 -0.68
N ALA A 167 3.33 -4.58 0.45
CA ALA A 167 2.27 -3.70 0.92
C ALA A 167 1.85 -2.67 -0.13
N LEU A 168 2.77 -2.19 -0.98
CA LEU A 168 2.43 -1.21 -2.01
C LEU A 168 1.39 -1.76 -3.02
N LEU A 169 1.34 -3.08 -3.24
CA LEU A 169 0.40 -3.70 -4.18
C LEU A 169 -1.07 -3.52 -3.77
N ILE A 170 -1.35 -3.36 -2.46
CA ILE A 170 -2.72 -3.11 -1.98
C ILE A 170 -3.24 -1.74 -2.42
N PHE A 171 -2.34 -0.82 -2.79
CA PHE A 171 -2.68 0.51 -3.32
C PHE A 171 -2.58 0.56 -4.84
N VAL A 172 -1.55 -0.07 -5.41
CA VAL A 172 -1.34 -0.12 -6.87
C VAL A 172 -2.50 -0.87 -7.55
N GLY A 173 -2.98 -1.98 -6.97
CA GLY A 173 -4.10 -2.75 -7.51
C GLY A 173 -5.37 -1.90 -7.72
N PRO A 174 -5.91 -1.25 -6.68
CA PRO A 174 -7.02 -0.31 -6.83
C PRO A 174 -6.75 0.85 -7.77
N GLY A 175 -5.52 1.37 -7.82
CA GLY A 175 -5.12 2.37 -8.81
C GLY A 175 -5.29 1.88 -10.26
N ILE A 176 -4.86 0.64 -10.55
CA ILE A 176 -5.05 0.01 -11.87
C ILE A 176 -6.54 -0.22 -12.14
N MET A 177 -7.32 -0.66 -11.15
CA MET A 177 -8.77 -0.83 -11.30
C MET A 177 -9.47 0.48 -11.63
N ALA A 178 -9.12 1.57 -10.93
CA ALA A 178 -9.66 2.90 -11.19
C ALA A 178 -9.32 3.37 -12.61
N LEU A 179 -8.08 3.15 -13.07
CA LEU A 179 -7.69 3.42 -14.46
C LEU A 179 -8.53 2.60 -15.45
N GLY A 180 -8.77 1.32 -15.17
CA GLY A 180 -9.67 0.47 -15.96
C GLY A 180 -11.08 1.03 -16.05
N GLY A 181 -11.62 1.54 -14.94
CA GLY A 181 -12.91 2.23 -14.89
C GLY A 181 -12.95 3.48 -15.76
N VAL A 182 -11.93 4.34 -15.67
CA VAL A 182 -11.80 5.54 -16.51
C VAL A 182 -11.72 5.18 -18.00
N VAL A 183 -10.92 4.16 -18.35
CA VAL A 183 -10.81 3.67 -19.74
C VAL A 183 -12.16 3.14 -20.23
N SER A 184 -12.89 2.38 -19.42
CA SER A 184 -14.21 1.87 -19.76
C SER A 184 -15.22 3.02 -20.00
N LEU A 185 -15.28 4.00 -19.10
CA LEU A 185 -16.19 5.15 -19.22
C LEU A 185 -15.85 6.10 -20.37
N SER A 186 -14.60 6.08 -20.84
CA SER A 186 -14.19 6.83 -22.04
C SER A 186 -14.73 6.24 -23.34
N ASP A 187 -15.31 5.02 -23.30
CA ASP A 187 -15.96 4.43 -24.47
C ASP A 187 -17.30 5.12 -24.76
N ARG A 188 -17.40 5.75 -25.94
CA ARG A 188 -18.62 6.43 -26.40
C ARG A 188 -19.83 5.49 -26.45
N ARG A 189 -19.62 4.18 -26.62
CA ARG A 189 -20.70 3.18 -26.67
C ARG A 189 -21.38 2.95 -25.32
N LEU A 190 -20.68 3.23 -24.21
CA LEU A 190 -21.22 3.10 -22.85
C LEU A 190 -21.84 4.40 -22.33
N ARG A 191 -21.73 5.51 -23.08
CA ARG A 191 -22.43 6.79 -22.81
C ARG A 191 -23.93 6.76 -23.13
N LEU A 192 -24.57 5.58 -23.10
CA LEU A 192 -25.97 5.38 -23.49
C LEU A 192 -27.01 5.87 -22.48
N ALA A 193 -26.60 6.41 -21.32
CA ALA A 193 -27.52 6.90 -20.28
C ALA A 193 -27.60 8.44 -20.16
N ALA A 194 -26.92 9.21 -21.01
CA ALA A 194 -27.13 10.66 -21.08
C ALA A 194 -28.27 10.96 -22.08
N GLY A 195 -29.50 10.73 -21.63
CA GLY A 195 -30.73 11.30 -22.19
C GLY A 195 -31.02 11.02 -23.67
N ARG A 196 -31.50 9.82 -24.02
CA ARG A 196 -32.47 9.77 -25.13
C ARG A 196 -33.73 10.48 -24.63
N LYS A 197 -33.95 11.73 -25.05
CA LYS A 197 -35.28 12.35 -24.96
C LYS A 197 -36.26 11.34 -25.56
N ARG A 198 -37.18 10.83 -24.74
CA ARG A 198 -38.37 10.15 -25.25
C ARG A 198 -39.04 11.15 -26.20
N GLU A 199 -39.03 10.88 -27.50
CA GLU A 199 -39.97 11.56 -28.40
C GLU A 199 -41.36 11.23 -27.88
N ALA A 200 -42.05 12.27 -27.41
CA ALA A 200 -43.45 12.18 -27.09
C ALA A 200 -44.18 11.86 -28.39
N VAL A 201 -44.80 10.68 -28.45
CA VAL A 201 -45.67 10.29 -29.55
C VAL A 201 -46.89 11.21 -29.49
N ALA A 202 -47.13 11.93 -30.58
CA ALA A 202 -48.27 12.82 -30.78
C ALA A 202 -49.55 12.03 -31.07
#